data_AF-A0A520FDX7-F1
#
_entry.id   AF-A0A520FDX7-F1
#
_cell.length_a   1.000
_cell.length_b   1.000
_cell.length_c   1.000
_cell.angle_alpha   90.00
_cell.angle_beta   90.00
_cell.angle_gamma   90.00
#
_symmetry.space_group_name_H-M   'P 1'
#
loop_
_entity.id
_entity.type
_entity.pdbx_description
1 polymer ?
#
loop_
_entity_poly.entity_id
_entity_poly.type
_entity_poly.pdbx_seq_one_letter_code
_entity_poly.pdbx_strand_id
1 'polypeptide(L)' 'MTTPQSLPCHRSTASGDGCAHVLTAIEVAERDTIIKALRECGGNRVHTAEKLGMARSSLYRKLKIYGATEI' A
#
# COMPACT_ATOMS: atom_id res chain seq x y z
N MET A 1 -35.79 13.78 -23.19
CA MET A 1 -34.39 13.93 -23.63
C MET A 1 -33.77 14.91 -22.65
N THR A 2 -33.00 14.55 -21.62
CA THR A 2 -31.72 13.85 -21.64
C THR A 2 -31.45 13.22 -20.27
N THR A 3 -30.96 11.99 -20.22
CA THR A 3 -30.31 11.42 -19.03
C THR A 3 -28.82 11.77 -19.07
N PRO A 4 -28.23 12.46 -18.09
CA PRO A 4 -26.79 12.45 -17.91
C PRO A 4 -26.40 11.17 -17.17
N GLN A 5 -26.35 10.07 -17.91
CA GLN A 5 -25.56 8.91 -17.52
C GLN A 5 -24.12 9.22 -17.95
N SER A 6 -23.19 9.32 -17.00
CA SER A 6 -21.82 8.79 -17.12
C SER A 6 -21.00 9.27 -15.93
N LEU A 7 -20.48 8.33 -15.16
CA LEU A 7 -19.06 8.21 -14.80
C LEU A 7 -18.96 7.16 -13.67
N PRO A 8 -18.62 5.90 -13.98
CA PRO A 8 -18.05 5.04 -12.96
C PRO A 8 -16.65 5.59 -12.63
N CYS A 9 -16.52 6.35 -11.55
CA CYS A 9 -15.23 6.62 -10.93
C CYS A 9 -14.75 5.32 -10.26
N HIS A 10 -14.36 4.36 -11.10
CA HIS A 10 -13.68 3.14 -10.69
C HIS A 10 -12.41 3.58 -9.98
N ARG A 11 -12.49 3.60 -8.65
CA ARG A 11 -11.31 3.72 -7.81
C ARG A 11 -10.47 2.50 -8.11
N SER A 12 -9.47 2.69 -8.97
CA SER A 12 -8.40 1.74 -9.24
C SER A 12 -7.76 1.36 -7.91
N THR A 13 -8.21 0.25 -7.33
CA THR A 13 -7.48 -0.41 -6.25
C THR A 13 -6.62 -1.44 -6.95
N ALA A 14 -5.35 -1.07 -7.11
CA ALA A 14 -4.35 -1.83 -7.81
C ALA A 14 -4.42 -3.33 -7.44
N SER A 15 -4.43 -4.11 -8.52
CA SER A 15 -4.17 -5.54 -8.62
C SER A 15 -3.04 -6.02 -7.72
N GLY A 16 -3.09 -7.31 -7.39
CA GLY A 16 -1.92 -8.05 -6.94
C GLY A 16 -2.27 -9.40 -6.33
N ASP A 17 -3.09 -10.19 -7.03
CA ASP A 17 -3.26 -11.61 -6.73
C ASP A 17 -2.00 -12.38 -7.17
N GLY A 18 -1.65 -13.39 -6.38
CA GLY A 18 -0.27 -13.87 -6.23
C GLY A 18 0.32 -14.61 -7.43
N CYS A 19 1.46 -14.10 -7.89
CA CYS A 19 2.56 -14.88 -8.48
C CYS A 19 3.81 -14.01 -8.32
N ALA A 20 4.92 -14.57 -7.82
CA ALA A 20 6.12 -13.87 -7.33
C ALA A 20 6.42 -12.55 -8.08
N HIS A 21 5.89 -11.44 -7.55
CA HIS A 21 6.00 -10.14 -8.21
C HIS A 21 7.44 -9.66 -8.04
N VAL A 22 8.18 -9.61 -9.15
CA VAL A 22 9.50 -8.98 -9.17
C VAL A 22 9.29 -7.50 -8.86
N LEU A 23 9.68 -7.09 -7.65
CA LEU A 23 9.52 -5.73 -7.19
C LEU A 23 10.24 -4.77 -8.13
N THR A 24 9.49 -3.80 -8.64
CA THR A 24 10.08 -2.72 -9.43
C THR A 24 10.94 -1.81 -8.54
N ALA A 25 11.86 -1.02 -9.12
CA ALA A 25 12.71 -0.11 -8.36
C ALA A 25 11.91 0.87 -7.47
N ILE A 26 10.72 1.27 -7.93
CA ILE A 26 9.80 2.12 -7.17
C ILE A 26 9.25 1.38 -5.95
N GLU A 27 8.84 0.12 -6.11
CA GLU A 27 8.34 -0.68 -4.98
C GLU A 27 9.43 -0.99 -3.95
N VAL A 28 10.69 -1.14 -4.38
CA VAL A 28 11.82 -1.30 -3.45
C VAL A 28 12.00 -0.04 -2.59
N ALA A 29 11.97 1.14 -3.21
CA ALA A 29 12.07 2.41 -2.47
C ALA A 29 10.88 2.60 -1.52
N GLU A 30 9.68 2.19 -1.95
CA GLU A 30 8.48 2.26 -1.13
C GLU A 30 8.54 1.28 0.06
N ARG A 31 9.02 0.05 -0.16
CA ARG A 31 9.27 -0.93 0.90
C ARG A 31 10.26 -0.38 1.92
N ASP A 32 11.38 0.19 1.47
CA ASP A 32 12.39 0.76 2.36
C ASP A 32 11.81 1.88 3.23
N THR A 33 11.00 2.76 2.61
CA THR A 33 10.29 3.83 3.30
C THR A 33 9.36 3.28 4.40
N ILE A 34 8.60 2.21 4.09
CA ILE A 34 7.71 1.55 5.05
C ILE A 34 8.49 0.91 6.19
N ILE A 35 9.58 0.19 5.90
CA ILE A 35 10.42 -0.45 6.91
C ILE A 35 11.05 0.60 7.83
N LYS A 36 11.57 1.70 7.27
CA LYS A 36 12.14 2.80 8.06
C LYS A 36 11.09 3.39 9.01
N ALA A 37 9.90 3.71 8.49
CA ALA A 37 8.83 4.28 9.30
C ALA A 37 8.32 3.28 10.37
N LEU A 38 8.29 1.99 10.06
CA LEU A 38 7.97 0.94 11.04
C LEU A 38 8.98 0.88 12.17
N ARG A 39 10.29 0.94 11.86
CA ARG A 39 11.36 0.95 12.87
C ARG A 39 11.27 2.19 13.76
N GLU A 40 11.01 3.36 13.17
CA GLU A 40 10.82 4.61 13.92
C GLU A 40 9.56 4.58 14.80
N CYS A 41 8.49 3.91 14.36
CA CYS A 41 7.26 3.73 15.13
C CYS A 41 7.29 2.51 16.07
N GLY A 42 8.42 1.80 16.18
CA GLY A 42 8.55 0.61 17.03
C GLY A 42 7.61 -0.55 16.66
N GLY A 43 7.34 -0.73 15.36
CA GLY A 43 6.44 -1.77 14.86
C GLY A 43 4.95 -1.40 14.89
N ASN A 44 4.61 -0.17 15.30
CA ASN A 44 3.22 0.28 15.30
C ASN A 44 2.73 0.62 13.88
N ARG A 45 2.10 -0.34 13.22
CA ARG A 45 1.57 -0.27 11.85
C ARG A 45 0.55 0.86 11.65
N VAL A 46 -0.25 1.17 12.67
CA VAL A 46 -1.24 2.26 12.58
C VAL A 46 -0.52 3.60 12.54
N HIS A 47 0.39 3.82 13.46
CA HIS A 47 1.19 5.04 13.51
C HIS A 47 2.08 5.18 12.26
N THR A 48 2.64 4.09 11.75
CA THR A 48 3.38 4.09 10.47
C THR A 48 2.50 4.55 9.30
N ALA A 49 1.28 4.03 9.19
CA ALA A 49 0.35 4.44 8.13
C ALA A 49 0.02 5.93 8.21
N GLU A 50 -0.23 6.44 9.42
CA GLU A 50 -0.48 7.87 9.67
C GLU A 50 0.76 8.72 9.34
N LYS A 51 1.95 8.28 9.76
CA LYS A 51 3.22 8.97 9.49
C LYS A 51 3.55 9.05 8.00
N LEU A 52 3.21 8.00 7.24
CA LEU A 52 3.41 7.94 5.79
C LEU A 52 2.26 8.58 4.99
N GLY A 53 1.18 9.01 5.65
CA GLY A 53 -0.02 9.51 4.97
C GLY A 53 -0.71 8.43 4.11
N MET A 54 -0.50 7.16 4.43
CA MET A 54 -1.06 6.03 3.69
C MET A 54 -2.32 5.50 4.36
N ALA A 55 -3.28 5.06 3.54
CA ALA A 55 -4.40 4.29 4.06
C ALA A 55 -3.91 2.98 4.68
N ARG A 56 -4.46 2.61 5.85
CA ARG A 56 -4.14 1.35 6.56
C ARG A 56 -4.29 0.14 5.64
N SER A 57 -5.35 0.11 4.82
CA SER A 57 -5.62 -0.96 3.86
C SER A 57 -4.51 -1.12 2.83
N SER A 58 -3.92 -0.01 2.36
CA SER A 58 -2.79 -0.03 1.42
C SER A 58 -1.51 -0.51 2.10
N LEU A 59 -1.25 -0.04 3.33
CA LEU A 59 -0.12 -0.50 4.13
C LEU A 59 -0.19 -2.02 4.35
N TYR A 60 -1.34 -2.56 4.79
CA TYR A 60 -1.50 -4.00 4.99
C TYR A 60 -1.28 -4.83 3.72
N ARG A 61 -1.77 -4.35 2.57
CA ARG A 61 -1.51 -5.01 1.27
C ARG A 61 -0.01 -5.04 0.97
N LYS A 62 0.67 -3.91 1.11
CA LYS A 62 2.12 -3.78 0.89
C LYS A 62 2.92 -4.66 1.84
N LEU A 63 2.58 -4.71 3.12
CA LEU A 63 3.22 -5.60 4.10
C LEU A 63 3.06 -7.08 3.72
N LYS A 64 1.88 -7.46 3.23
CA LYS A 64 1.62 -8.82 2.73
C LYS A 64 2.47 -9.15 1.50
N ILE A 65 2.61 -8.20 0.57
CA ILE A 65 3.42 -8.36 -0.65
C ILE A 65 4.93 -8.43 -0.31
N TYR A 66 5.39 -7.58 0.59
CA TYR A 66 6.81 -7.47 0.94
C TYR A 66 7.27 -8.49 2.00
N GLY A 67 6.36 -9.26 2.59
CA GLY A 67 6.68 -10.22 3.65
C GLY A 67 7.17 -9.57 4.96
N ALA A 68 7.01 -8.25 5.11
CA ALA A 68 7.51 -7.48 6.26
C ALA A 68 6.58 -7.56 7.48
N THR A 69 6.00 -8.74 7.74
CA THR A 69 5.07 -8.95 8.86
C THR A 69 5.78 -9.21 10.20
N GLU A 70 7.09 -9.45 10.18
CA GLU A 70 7.91 -9.83 11.33
C GLU A 70 8.99 -8.78 11.65
N ILE A 71 8.57 -7.58 12.05
CA ILE A 71 9.46 -6.59 12.68
C ILE A 71 8.89 -6.15 14.03
#